data_AF-A0A0C2FI85-F1
#
_entry.id   AF-A0A0C2FI85-F1
#
_cell.length_a   1.000
_cell.length_b   1.000
_cell.length_c   1.000
_cell.angle_alpha   90.00
_cell.angle_beta   90.00
_cell.angle_gamma   90.00
#
_symmetry.space_group_name_H-M   'P 1'
#
loop_
_entity.id
_entity.type
_entity.pdbx_description
1 polymer ?
#
loop_
_entity_poly.entity_id
_entity_poly.type
_entity_poly.pdbx_seq_one_letter_code
_entity_poly.pdbx_strand_id
1 'polypeptide(L)' 'MLVRKGAQPMEINPPVTVDFGVAMILLINVDEKNQILQTNVWLTMKWNDFQLRWNPMDYGTTFTSF' A
#
# COMPACT_ATOMS: atom_id res chain seq x y z
N MET A 1 45.36 -11.02 -10.57
CA MET A 1 44.47 -10.30 -9.63
C MET A 1 43.05 -10.35 -10.21
N LEU A 2 42.19 -11.24 -9.70
CA LEU A 2 40.82 -11.39 -10.19
C LEU A 2 39.92 -10.39 -9.44
N VAL A 3 39.38 -9.40 -10.15
CA VAL A 3 38.38 -8.49 -9.58
C VAL A 3 37.10 -9.30 -9.41
N ARG A 4 36.81 -9.72 -8.17
CA ARG A 4 35.51 -10.29 -7.82
C ARG A 4 34.47 -9.19 -8.01
N LYS A 5 33.58 -9.32 -9.01
CA LYS A 5 32.35 -8.52 -9.05
C LYS A 5 31.65 -8.74 -7.72
N GLY A 6 31.52 -7.67 -6.93
CA GLY A 6 30.88 -7.72 -5.62
C GLY A 6 29.50 -8.36 -5.76
N ALA A 7 29.23 -9.36 -4.93
CA ALA A 7 27.88 -9.88 -4.76
C ALA A 7 26.95 -8.69 -4.48
N GLN A 8 25.87 -8.54 -5.25
CA GLN A 8 24.78 -7.65 -4.88
C GLN A 8 24.28 -8.14 -3.51
N PRO A 9 24.21 -7.28 -2.47
CA PRO A 9 23.64 -7.70 -1.20
C PRO A 9 22.21 -8.16 -1.47
N MET A 10 21.85 -9.34 -0.94
CA MET A 10 20.49 -9.85 -0.94
C MET A 10 19.54 -8.71 -0.61
N GLU A 11 18.61 -8.38 -1.50
CA GLU A 11 17.64 -7.31 -1.25
C GLU A 11 16.93 -7.63 0.06
N ILE A 12 17.31 -6.88 1.09
CA ILE A 12 16.61 -6.86 2.36
C ILE A 12 15.29 -6.21 1.97
N ASN A 13 14.22 -7.00 1.80
CA ASN A 13 12.93 -6.48 1.38
C ASN A 13 12.55 -5.34 2.35
N PRO A 14 12.63 -4.08 1.91
CA PRO A 14 12.47 -2.97 2.82
C PRO A 14 11.04 -3.01 3.38
N PRO A 15 10.82 -2.59 4.63
CA PRO A 15 9.48 -2.57 5.19
C PRO A 15 8.56 -1.72 4.29
N VAL A 16 7.37 -2.26 3.99
CA VAL A 16 6.36 -1.53 3.21
C VAL A 16 5.77 -0.45 4.09
N THR A 17 5.93 0.81 3.68
CA THR A 17 5.22 1.93 4.30
C THR A 17 3.78 1.92 3.83
N VAL A 18 2.84 1.83 4.78
CA VAL A 18 1.41 1.88 4.52
C VAL A 18 0.85 3.17 5.09
N ASP A 19 0.30 4.03 4.24
CA ASP A 19 -0.50 5.15 4.66
C ASP A 19 -1.88 4.63 5.08
N PHE A 20 -2.18 4.80 6.36
CA PHE A 20 -3.37 4.27 6.99
C PHE A 20 -4.33 5.41 7.35
N GLY A 21 -5.58 5.31 6.90
CA GLY A 21 -6.64 6.25 7.19
C GLY A 21 -7.90 5.53 7.67
N VAL A 22 -8.55 6.11 8.68
CA VAL A 22 -9.86 5.65 9.16
C VAL A 22 -10.79 6.85 9.17
N ALA A 23 -11.94 6.70 8.52
CA ALA A 23 -13.02 7.67 8.60
C ALA A 23 -14.23 7.02 9.29
N MET A 24 -14.67 7.61 10.40
CA MET A 24 -15.87 7.15 11.10
C MET A 24 -17.11 7.58 10.33
N ILE A 25 -18.02 6.64 10.10
CA ILE A 25 -19.31 6.90 9.47
C ILE A 25 -20.39 7.04 10.54
N LEU A 26 -20.46 6.05 11.43
CA LEU A 26 -21.54 5.94 12.41
C LEU A 26 -21.10 5.18 13.67
N LEU A 27 -21.62 5.58 14.82
CA LEU A 27 -21.61 4.81 16.05
C LEU A 27 -22.94 4.04 16.19
N ILE A 28 -22.87 2.72 16.11
CA ILE A 28 -24.05 1.84 16.08
C ILE A 28 -24.49 1.50 17.51
N ASN A 29 -23.55 1.10 18.36
CA ASN A 29 -23.85 0.69 19.74
C ASN A 29 -22.62 0.83 20.65
N VAL A 30 -22.86 0.98 21.95
CA VAL A 30 -21.88 0.95 23.03
C VAL A 30 -22.39 -0.01 24.09
N ASP A 31 -21.55 -0.96 24.49
CA ASP A 31 -21.80 -1.82 25.64
C ASP A 31 -20.73 -1.53 26.69
N GLU A 32 -21.06 -0.69 27.67
CA GLU A 32 -20.13 -0.24 28.70
C GLU A 32 -19.80 -1.36 29.69
N LYS A 33 -20.70 -2.33 29.87
CA LYS A 33 -20.46 -3.44 30.79
C LYS A 33 -19.39 -4.39 30.22
N ASN A 34 -19.44 -4.63 28.90
CA ASN A 34 -18.51 -5.52 28.21
C ASN A 34 -17.36 -4.77 27.50
N GLN A 35 -17.35 -3.43 27.53
CA GLN A 35 -16.36 -2.57 26.87
C GLN A 35 -16.29 -2.78 25.35
N ILE A 36 -17.45 -2.93 24.71
CA ILE A 36 -17.56 -3.18 23.27
C ILE A 36 -18.14 -1.94 22.57
N LEU A 37 -17.49 -1.52 21.49
CA LEU A 37 -17.96 -0.46 20.60
C LEU A 37 -18.29 -1.07 19.23
N GLN A 38 -19.49 -0.82 18.73
CA GLN A 38 -19.88 -1.20 17.37
C GLN A 38 -19.96 0.08 16.52
N THR A 39 -19.11 0.19 15.50
CA THR A 39 -19.06 1.36 14.60
C THR A 39 -19.03 0.92 13.14
N ASN A 40 -19.52 1.78 12.27
CA ASN A 40 -19.27 1.68 10.83
C ASN A 40 -18.15 2.66 10.47
N VAL A 41 -17.09 2.16 9.83
CA VAL A 41 -15.91 2.94 9.47
C VAL A 41 -15.50 2.63 8.03
N TRP A 42 -15.00 3.64 7.33
CA TRP A 42 -14.25 3.45 6.10
C TRP A 42 -12.78 3.28 6.41
N LEU A 43 -12.20 2.18 5.93
CA LEU A 43 -10.78 1.90 6.01
C LEU A 43 -10.11 2.27 4.69
N THR A 44 -9.11 3.13 4.73
CA THR A 44 -8.29 3.47 3.57
C THR A 44 -6.85 3.07 3.83
N MET A 45 -6.27 2.29 2.93
CA MET A 45 -4.87 1.89 2.98
C MET A 45 -4.25 2.19 1.63
N LYS A 46 -3.07 2.82 1.64
CA LYS A 46 -2.28 3.06 0.44
C LYS A 46 -0.85 2.60 0.69
N TRP A 47 -0.30 1.87 -0.26
CA TRP A 47 1.10 1.49 -0.27
C TRP A 47 1.61 1.50 -1.71
N ASN A 48 2.93 1.56 -1.86
CA ASN A 48 3.59 1.50 -3.15
C ASN A 48 4.13 0.09 -3.37
N ASP A 49 3.58 -0.60 -4.37
CA ASP A 49 4.04 -1.94 -4.79
C ASP A 49 4.94 -1.82 -6.01
N PHE A 50 6.17 -2.35 -5.92
CA PHE A 50 7.14 -2.32 -7.01
C PHE A 50 6.80 -3.29 -8.15
N GLN A 51 6.10 -4.39 -7.85
CA GLN A 51 5.72 -5.40 -8.85
C GLN A 51 4.56 -4.93 -9.74
N LEU A 52 3.79 -3.95 -9.26
CA LEU A 52 2.66 -3.38 -9.98
C LEU A 52 3.02 -2.11 -10.77
N ARG A 53 4.31 -1.87 -11.03
CA ARG A 53 4.76 -0.77 -11.89
C ARG A 53 4.92 -1.28 -13.33
N TRP A 54 4.29 -0.60 -14.28
CA TRP A 54 4.48 -0.87 -15.71
C TRP A 54 4.71 0.42 -16.47
N ASN A 55 5.41 0.34 -17.61
CA ASN A 55 5.54 1.45 -18.53
C ASN A 55 4.28 1.53 -19.42
N PRO A 56 3.51 2.62 -19.39
CA PRO A 56 2.29 2.74 -20.19
C PRO A 56 2.52 2.64 -21.71
N MET A 57 3.74 2.96 -22.17
CA MET A 57 4.13 2.89 -23.59
C MET A 57 4.24 1.44 -24.09
N ASP A 58 4.55 0.48 -23.21
CA ASP A 58 4.66 -0.94 -23.57
C ASP A 58 3.28 -1.57 -23.84
N TYR A 59 2.20 -0.86 -23.48
CA TYR A 59 0.82 -1.33 -23.54
C TYR A 59 -0.13 -0.36 -24.29
N GLY A 60 0.41 0.57 -25.10
CA GLY A 60 -0.37 1.30 -26.11
C GLY A 60 -1.32 2.39 -25.61
N THR A 61 -1.15 2.91 -24.40
CA THR A 61 -1.98 4.02 -23.87
C THR A 61 -1.38 5.39 -24.16
N THR A 62 -1.27 5.75 -25.44
CA THR A 62 -1.03 7.14 -25.82
C THR A 62 -2.34 7.91 -25.73
N PHE A 63 -2.38 8.93 -24.87
CA PHE A 63 -3.43 9.95 -24.93
C PHE A 63 -3.35 10.58 -26.33
N THR A 64 -4.24 10.17 -27.23
CA THR A 64 -4.44 10.86 -28.50
C THR A 64 -4.96 12.26 -28.18
N SER A 65 -4.10 13.26 -28.36
CA SER A 65 -4.51 14.67 -28.36
C SER A 65 -5.52 14.87 -29.49
N PHE A 66 -6.70 15.38 -29.14
CA PHE A 66 -7.61 16.03 -30.09
C PHE A 66 -7.17 17.47 -30.31
#